data_AF-X0T0F8-F1
#
_entry.id   AF-X0T0F8-F1
#
_cell.length_a   1.000
_cell.length_b   1.000
_cell.length_c   1.000
_cell.angle_alpha   90.00
_cell.angle_beta   90.00
_cell.angle_gamma   90.00
#
_symmetry.space_group_name_H-M   'P 1'
#
loop_
_entity.id
_entity.type
_entity.pdbx_description
1 polymer ?
#
loop_
_entity_poly.entity_id
_entity_poly.type
_entity_poly.pdbx_seq_one_letter_code
_entity_poly.pdbx_strand_id
1 'polypeptide(L)'
;TRIRGPLAGLSARNPIPRDSLKVVLVDIDDESWRLVPYKWPYPRDDVWARVVRNLTDAGARVIVFDVEFDSPDFKSDYLEKLNRAGSNIPFRHGDEVFAEAISYAQSKGTKIVLASKKVNEPTRLP
;
A
#
# COMPACT_ATOMS: atom_id res chain seq x y z
N THR A 1 -21.18 31.86 12.71
CA THR A 1 -20.93 30.67 11.88
C THR A 1 -21.08 29.44 12.75
N ARG A 2 -21.97 28.49 12.41
CA ARG A 2 -22.23 27.30 13.26
C ARG A 2 -21.07 26.32 13.07
N ILE A 3 -20.16 26.27 14.05
CA ILE A 3 -19.01 25.35 14.01
C ILE A 3 -19.55 23.93 14.20
N ARG A 4 -19.24 23.01 13.28
CA ARG A 4 -19.64 21.60 13.42
C ARG A 4 -18.70 20.94 14.42
N GLY A 5 -19.26 20.38 15.49
CA GLY A 5 -18.52 19.52 16.41
C GLY A 5 -18.16 18.16 15.80
N PRO A 6 -17.47 17.28 16.55
CA PRO A 6 -17.09 15.95 16.09
C PRO A 6 -18.33 15.14 15.66
N LEU A 7 -18.25 14.49 14.48
CA LEU A 7 -19.33 13.65 13.94
C LEU A 7 -19.20 12.17 14.34
N ALA A 8 -18.09 11.79 14.96
CA ALA A 8 -17.82 10.43 15.40
C ALA A 8 -17.10 10.43 16.77
N GLY A 9 -17.17 9.30 17.48
CA GLY A 9 -16.56 9.11 18.80
C GLY A 9 -17.41 9.59 19.98
N LEU A 10 -16.88 9.45 21.19
CA LEU A 10 -17.60 9.69 22.46
C LEU A 10 -18.12 11.13 22.63
N SER A 11 -17.49 12.11 21.97
CA SER A 11 -17.86 13.53 22.07
C SER A 11 -18.91 13.96 21.03
N ALA A 12 -19.34 13.05 20.14
CA ALA A 12 -20.32 13.38 19.10
C ALA A 12 -21.74 13.41 19.65
N ARG A 13 -22.48 14.49 19.39
CA ARG A 13 -23.90 14.60 19.80
C ARG A 13 -24.79 13.50 19.21
N ASN A 14 -24.49 13.08 17.98
CA ASN A 14 -25.10 11.95 17.28
C ASN A 14 -23.95 11.13 16.65
N PRO A 15 -23.43 10.10 17.35
CA PRO A 15 -22.30 9.33 16.85
C PRO A 15 -22.69 8.54 15.61
N ILE A 16 -21.90 8.68 14.54
CA ILE A 16 -21.96 7.80 13.38
C ILE A 16 -21.37 6.43 13.79
N PRO A 17 -22.10 5.30 13.66
CA PRO A 17 -21.54 3.98 13.93
C PRO A 17 -20.31 3.73 13.06
N ARG A 18 -19.22 3.19 13.63
CA ARG A 18 -17.96 2.95 12.87
C ARG A 18 -18.22 2.12 11.62
N ASP A 19 -19.07 1.10 11.72
CA ASP A 19 -19.40 0.20 10.62
C ASP A 19 -20.23 0.86 9.49
N SER A 20 -20.74 2.07 9.73
CA SER A 20 -21.47 2.83 8.71
C SER A 20 -20.56 3.68 7.82
N LEU A 21 -19.28 3.83 8.18
CA LEU A 21 -18.30 4.56 7.37
C LEU A 21 -18.02 3.81 6.07
N LYS A 22 -18.01 4.56 4.96
CA LYS A 22 -17.76 4.01 3.61
C LYS A 22 -16.32 4.18 3.14
N VAL A 23 -15.53 4.93 3.90
CA VAL A 23 -14.13 5.23 3.64
C VAL A 23 -13.35 4.90 4.90
N VAL A 24 -12.26 4.16 4.72
CA VAL A 24 -11.32 3.79 5.77
C VAL A 24 -9.96 4.36 5.37
N LEU A 25 -9.32 5.06 6.30
CA LEU A 25 -7.92 5.46 6.16
C LEU A 25 -7.07 4.38 6.83
N VAL A 26 -6.06 3.90 6.11
CA VAL A 26 -5.03 3.00 6.64
C VAL A 26 -3.73 3.77 6.54
N ASP A 27 -3.17 4.13 7.68
CA ASP A 27 -1.94 4.89 7.80
C ASP A 27 -0.76 4.00 8.20
N ILE A 28 0.44 4.54 7.99
CA ILE A 28 1.67 3.98 8.52
C ILE A 28 2.07 4.88 9.68
N ASP A 29 1.94 4.37 10.89
CA ASP A 29 2.12 5.10 12.14
C ASP A 29 3.27 4.50 12.98
N ASP A 30 3.50 5.06 14.17
CA ASP A 30 4.54 4.59 15.11
C ASP A 30 4.39 3.10 15.47
N GLU A 31 3.16 2.60 15.58
CA GLU A 31 2.90 1.18 15.82
C GLU A 31 3.26 0.31 14.62
N SER A 32 3.04 0.81 13.40
CA SER A 32 3.49 0.15 12.18
C SER A 32 5.01 -0.02 12.17
N TRP A 33 5.77 0.99 12.57
CA TRP A 33 7.24 0.91 12.72
C TRP A 33 7.68 -0.11 13.77
N ARG A 34 6.87 -0.32 14.81
CA ARG A 34 7.17 -1.24 15.91
C ARG A 34 6.79 -2.69 15.58
N LEU A 35 5.71 -2.89 14.82
CA LEU A 35 5.06 -4.19 14.66
C LEU A 35 5.26 -4.83 13.29
N VAL A 36 5.48 -4.05 12.23
CA VAL A 36 5.75 -4.60 10.90
C VAL A 36 7.23 -5.05 10.87
N PRO A 37 7.54 -6.34 10.63
CA PRO A 37 8.90 -6.87 10.74
C PRO A 37 9.77 -6.55 9.50
N TYR A 38 9.60 -5.34 8.95
CA TYR A 38 10.32 -4.88 7.77
C TYR A 38 10.75 -3.43 7.94
N LYS A 39 11.94 -3.11 7.43
CA LYS A 39 12.37 -1.72 7.32
C LYS A 39 11.62 -1.04 6.17
N TRP A 40 11.29 0.23 6.34
CA TRP A 40 10.80 1.06 5.23
C TRP A 40 11.89 1.26 4.15
N PRO A 41 11.54 1.21 2.84
CA PRO A 41 10.23 0.90 2.28
C PRO A 41 9.83 -0.56 2.44
N TYR A 42 8.55 -0.80 2.78
CA TYR A 42 8.05 -2.16 3.01
C TYR A 42 8.06 -3.01 1.72
N PRO A 43 8.39 -4.30 1.83
CA PRO A 43 8.49 -5.18 0.67
C PRO A 43 7.12 -5.43 0.03
N ARG A 44 7.11 -5.41 -1.30
CA ARG A 44 5.88 -5.52 -2.09
C ARG A 44 5.24 -6.89 -2.02
N ASP A 45 6.03 -7.96 -1.92
CA ASP A 45 5.53 -9.34 -1.80
C ASP A 45 4.86 -9.62 -0.46
N ASP A 46 5.45 -9.17 0.65
CA ASP A 46 5.00 -9.58 1.97
C ASP A 46 4.06 -8.60 2.66
N VAL A 47 4.21 -7.31 2.39
CA VAL A 47 3.34 -6.29 3.01
C VAL A 47 2.26 -5.84 2.04
N TRP A 48 2.63 -5.21 0.93
CA TRP A 48 1.65 -4.55 0.06
C TRP A 48 0.73 -5.51 -0.67
N ALA A 49 1.25 -6.64 -1.14
CA ALA A 49 0.43 -7.68 -1.77
C ALA A 49 -0.56 -8.33 -0.77
N ARG A 50 -0.23 -8.42 0.52
CA ARG A 50 -1.16 -8.88 1.57
C ARG A 50 -2.21 -7.82 1.89
N VAL A 51 -1.82 -6.55 1.97
CA VAL A 51 -2.76 -5.43 2.16
C VAL A 51 -3.82 -5.42 1.05
N VAL A 52 -3.41 -5.52 -0.21
CA VAL A 52 -4.34 -5.57 -1.35
C VAL A 52 -5.32 -6.74 -1.22
N ARG A 53 -4.81 -7.96 -0.99
CA ARG A 53 -5.67 -9.15 -0.86
C ARG A 53 -6.64 -9.03 0.32
N ASN A 54 -6.16 -8.66 1.50
CA ASN A 54 -6.97 -8.58 2.70
C ASN A 54 -8.07 -7.50 2.59
N LEU A 55 -7.76 -6.33 2.03
CA LEU A 55 -8.76 -5.28 1.84
C LEU A 55 -9.78 -5.65 0.76
N THR A 56 -9.35 -6.31 -0.31
CA THR A 56 -10.26 -6.89 -1.31
C THR A 56 -11.20 -7.91 -0.68
N ASP A 57 -10.67 -8.85 0.10
CA ASP A 57 -11.46 -9.90 0.75
C ASP A 57 -12.40 -9.34 1.82
N ALA A 58 -12.04 -8.22 2.44
CA ALA A 58 -12.91 -7.45 3.33
C ALA A 58 -14.02 -6.67 2.60
N GLY A 59 -14.08 -6.72 1.26
CA GLY A 59 -15.14 -6.11 0.45
C GLY A 59 -14.84 -4.67 0.00
N ALA A 60 -13.57 -4.22 0.04
CA ALA A 60 -13.21 -2.93 -0.51
C ALA A 60 -13.52 -2.88 -2.01
N ARG A 61 -14.29 -1.86 -2.43
CA ARG A 61 -14.60 -1.64 -3.86
C ARG A 61 -13.47 -0.91 -4.60
N VAL A 62 -12.75 -0.06 -3.87
CA VAL A 62 -11.62 0.73 -4.37
C VAL A 62 -10.56 0.77 -3.28
N ILE A 63 -9.30 0.55 -3.64
CA ILE A 63 -8.13 0.74 -2.79
C ILE A 63 -7.25 1.80 -3.47
N VAL A 64 -6.90 2.85 -2.73
CA VAL A 64 -6.06 3.96 -3.22
C VAL A 64 -4.77 3.97 -2.41
N PHE A 65 -3.63 3.96 -3.08
CA PHE A 65 -2.33 4.09 -2.44
C PHE A 65 -1.84 5.53 -2.54
N ASP A 66 -1.60 6.15 -1.38
CA ASP A 66 -0.81 7.37 -1.23
C ASP A 66 0.65 7.03 -0.89
N VAL A 67 1.21 6.09 -1.66
CA VAL A 67 2.60 5.64 -1.60
C VAL A 67 3.06 5.51 -3.04
N GLU A 68 4.19 6.13 -3.36
CA GLU A 68 4.79 6.03 -4.69
C GLU A 68 5.60 4.73 -4.81
N PHE A 69 5.40 4.02 -5.91
CA PHE A 69 6.13 2.80 -6.27
C PHE A 69 7.04 3.09 -7.47
N ASP A 70 7.97 4.03 -7.31
CA ASP A 70 8.79 4.63 -8.38
C ASP A 70 10.11 3.89 -8.69
N SER A 71 10.49 2.90 -7.88
CA SER A 71 11.63 2.01 -8.11
C SER A 71 11.23 0.53 -8.12
N PRO A 72 12.10 -0.42 -8.50
CA PRO A 72 11.89 -1.84 -8.22
C PRO A 72 11.77 -2.13 -6.71
N ASP A 73 11.13 -3.25 -6.35
CA ASP A 73 11.06 -3.72 -4.95
C ASP A 73 12.47 -3.85 -4.33
N PHE A 74 12.68 -3.14 -3.21
CA PHE A 74 13.98 -3.06 -2.54
C PHE A 74 14.53 -4.43 -2.10
N LYS A 75 13.66 -5.30 -1.55
CA LYS A 75 14.05 -6.63 -1.09
C LYS A 75 14.49 -7.50 -2.28
N SER A 76 13.74 -7.45 -3.37
CA SER A 76 14.01 -8.21 -4.59
C SER A 76 15.31 -7.76 -5.25
N ASP A 77 15.53 -6.44 -5.38
CA ASP A 77 16.78 -5.88 -5.89
C ASP A 77 18.00 -6.31 -5.05
N TYR A 78 17.85 -6.35 -3.72
CA TYR A 78 18.91 -6.86 -2.83
C TYR A 78 19.20 -8.35 -3.04
N LEU A 79 18.18 -9.20 -3.11
CA LEU A 79 18.34 -10.64 -3.35
C LEU A 79 18.93 -10.92 -4.73
N GLU A 80 18.54 -10.13 -5.74
CA GLU A 80 19.11 -10.23 -7.08
C GLU A 80 20.61 -9.89 -7.08
N LYS A 81 21.01 -8.84 -6.37
CA LYS A 81 22.44 -8.47 -6.20
C LYS A 81 23.24 -9.57 -5.50
N LEU A 82 22.69 -10.17 -4.45
CA LEU A 82 23.34 -11.30 -3.76
C LEU A 82 23.51 -12.51 -4.68
N ASN A 83 22.50 -12.83 -5.48
CA ASN A 83 22.59 -13.93 -6.44
C ASN A 83 23.62 -13.64 -7.54
N ARG A 84 23.71 -12.39 -8.03
CA ARG A 84 24.76 -11.94 -8.95
C ARG A 84 26.16 -12.03 -8.34
N ALA A 85 26.28 -11.88 -7.02
CA ALA A 85 27.52 -12.05 -6.26
C ALA A 85 27.88 -13.53 -5.95
N GLY A 86 27.10 -14.49 -6.45
CA GLY A 86 27.37 -15.93 -6.32
C GLY A 86 26.53 -16.66 -5.26
N SER A 87 25.54 -15.99 -4.64
CA SER A 87 24.52 -16.69 -3.85
C SER A 87 23.54 -17.43 -4.77
N ASN A 88 22.78 -18.39 -4.23
CA ASN A 88 21.69 -19.04 -4.95
C ASN A 88 20.44 -19.10 -4.07
N ILE A 89 19.90 -17.93 -3.77
CA ILE A 89 18.70 -17.78 -2.94
C ILE A 89 17.49 -17.77 -3.87
N PRO A 90 16.61 -18.77 -3.83
CA PRO A 90 15.37 -18.73 -4.60
C PRO A 90 14.43 -17.69 -4.00
N PHE A 91 13.91 -16.79 -4.84
CA PHE A 91 12.91 -15.81 -4.45
C PHE A 91 11.96 -15.48 -5.62
N ARG A 92 10.81 -14.91 -5.30
CA ARG A 92 9.88 -14.33 -6.28
C ARG A 92 10.01 -12.82 -6.22
N HIS A 93 9.99 -12.15 -7.37
CA HIS A 93 10.14 -10.70 -7.40
C HIS A 93 8.91 -10.01 -6.78
N GLY A 94 9.14 -9.06 -5.87
CA GLY A 94 8.09 -8.35 -5.14
C GLY A 94 7.10 -7.63 -6.06
N ASP A 95 7.61 -7.06 -7.16
CA ASP A 95 6.79 -6.41 -8.18
C ASP A 95 5.83 -7.39 -8.86
N GLU A 96 6.26 -8.62 -9.14
CA GLU A 96 5.41 -9.65 -9.73
C GLU A 96 4.32 -10.08 -8.74
N VAL A 97 4.69 -10.34 -7.49
CA VAL A 97 3.74 -10.73 -6.44
C VAL A 97 2.70 -9.64 -6.17
N PHE A 98 3.11 -8.37 -6.24
CA PHE A 98 2.21 -7.22 -6.10
C PHE A 98 1.31 -7.04 -7.32
N ALA A 99 1.83 -7.20 -8.54
CA ALA A 99 1.04 -7.19 -9.77
C ALA A 99 -0.02 -8.32 -9.78
N GLU A 100 0.33 -9.50 -9.27
CA GLU A 100 -0.62 -10.61 -9.08
C GLU A 100 -1.70 -10.27 -8.05
N ALA A 101 -1.35 -9.59 -6.96
CA ALA A 101 -2.33 -9.13 -5.97
C ALA A 101 -3.29 -8.10 -6.56
N ILE A 102 -2.80 -7.18 -7.39
CA ILE A 102 -3.63 -6.22 -8.12
C ILE A 102 -4.55 -6.95 -9.10
N SER A 103 -4.03 -7.91 -9.86
CA SER A 103 -4.83 -8.73 -10.78
C SER A 103 -5.91 -9.52 -10.04
N TYR A 104 -5.57 -10.08 -8.88
CA TYR A 104 -6.52 -10.73 -7.98
C TYR A 104 -7.63 -9.77 -7.55
N ALA A 105 -7.27 -8.59 -7.05
CA ALA A 105 -8.23 -7.56 -6.63
C ALA A 105 -9.20 -7.18 -7.76
N GLN A 106 -8.67 -6.95 -8.96
CA GLN A 106 -9.47 -6.65 -10.15
C GLN A 106 -10.43 -7.79 -10.51
N SER A 107 -9.97 -9.04 -10.42
CA SER A 107 -10.82 -10.22 -10.66
C SER A 107 -11.99 -10.35 -9.67
N LYS A 108 -11.84 -9.77 -8.47
CA LYS A 108 -12.88 -9.70 -7.42
C LYS A 108 -13.75 -8.43 -7.50
N GLY A 109 -13.51 -7.57 -8.49
CA GLY A 109 -14.23 -6.31 -8.66
C GLY A 109 -13.71 -5.15 -7.82
N THR A 110 -12.58 -5.31 -7.13
CA THR A 110 -11.88 -4.23 -6.43
C THR A 110 -11.00 -3.47 -7.40
N LYS A 111 -11.17 -2.15 -7.50
CA LYS A 111 -10.30 -1.28 -8.30
C LYS A 111 -9.10 -0.82 -7.47
N ILE A 112 -7.92 -0.79 -8.09
CA ILE A 112 -6.70 -0.26 -7.47
C ILE A 112 -6.33 1.05 -8.15
N VAL A 113 -6.05 2.08 -7.36
CA VAL A 113 -5.53 3.38 -7.81
C VAL A 113 -4.17 3.58 -7.17
N LEU A 114 -3.15 3.76 -7.98
CA LEU A 114 -1.79 4.02 -7.51
C LEU A 114 -1.43 5.49 -7.72
N ALA A 115 -0.72 6.07 -6.75
CA ALA A 115 -0.09 7.37 -6.92
C ALA A 115 0.89 7.32 -8.10
N SER A 116 0.89 8.38 -8.92
CA SER A 116 1.84 8.54 -10.01
C SER A 116 2.28 10.00 -10.09
N LYS A 117 3.55 10.20 -10.41
CA LYS A 117 4.13 11.52 -10.62
C LYS A 117 4.68 11.61 -12.04
N LYS A 118 4.27 12.64 -12.78
CA LYS A 118 4.84 12.99 -14.09
C LYS A 118 5.69 14.23 -13.92
N VAL A 119 7.02 14.09 -14.01
CA VAL A 119 7.96 15.22 -13.96
C VAL A 119 8.45 15.51 -15.37
N ASN A 120 8.46 16.79 -15.74
CA ASN A 120 9.13 17.28 -16.96
C ASN A 120 10.32 18.13 -16.52
N GLU A 121 11.54 17.68 -16.83
CA GLU A 121 12.78 18.42 -16.56
C GLU A 121 13.41 18.87 -17.89
N PRO A 122 13.15 20.10 -18.36
CA PRO A 122 13.64 20.58 -19.66
C PRO A 122 15.18 20.63 -19.75
N THR A 123 15.86 20.64 -18.61
CA THR A 123 17.32 20.78 -18.50
C THR A 123 18.02 19.48 -18.14
N ARG A 124 17.31 18.34 -18.09
CA ARG A 124 17.95 17.05 -17.82
C ARG A 124 18.76 16.63 -19.06
N LEU A 125 20.08 16.80 -18.96
CA LEU A 125 21.00 16.26 -19.96
C LEU A 125 20.95 14.72 -19.87
N PRO A 126 20.87 14.00 -21.01
CA PRO A 126 20.86 12.54 -21.04
C PRO A 126 22.14 11.92 -20.46
#